data_AF-A0A371F9U5-F1
#
_entry.id   AF-A0A371F9U5-F1
#
_cell.length_a   1.000
_cell.length_b   1.000
_cell.length_c   1.000
_cell.angle_alpha   90.00
_cell.angle_beta   90.00
_cell.angle_gamma   90.00
#
_symmetry.space_group_name_H-M   'P 1'
#
loop_
_entity.id
_entity.type
_entity.pdbx_description
1 polymer ?
#
loop_
_entity_poly.entity_id
_entity_poly.type
_entity_poly.pdbx_seq_one_letter_code
_entity_poly.pdbx_strand_id
1 'polypeptide(L)'
;MNDCVTALDRCYEKFVNDAMVALTNTTSINNKKKRCRICNKKVGLIQFECRCGDVFCERHRYPEEHACKVNFKEIGRQELILELVSSYTTRYDPDSRT
;
A
#
# COMPACT_ATOMS: atom_id res chain seq x y z
N MET A 1 -29.43 30.82 29.21
CA MET A 1 -28.03 30.50 29.58
C MET A 1 -27.68 29.01 29.43
N ASN A 2 -28.62 28.13 29.04
CA ASN A 2 -28.36 26.70 28.85
C ASN A 2 -28.22 26.28 27.37
N ASP A 3 -28.27 27.24 26.44
CA ASP A 3 -28.24 26.98 25.00
C ASP A 3 -26.82 26.86 24.43
N CYS A 4 -25.82 27.41 25.12
CA CYS A 4 -24.42 27.38 24.68
C CYS A 4 -23.67 26.11 25.10
N VAL A 5 -24.01 25.52 26.26
CA VAL A 5 -23.33 24.31 26.77
C VAL A 5 -23.70 23.10 25.90
N THR A 6 -24.97 22.97 25.53
CA THR A 6 -25.46 21.93 24.60
C THR A 6 -24.93 22.09 23.17
N ALA A 7 -24.47 23.29 22.78
CA ALA A 7 -23.86 23.52 21.48
C ALA A 7 -22.42 23.02 21.40
N LEU A 8 -21.65 23.12 22.50
CA LEU A 8 -20.31 22.54 22.60
C LEU A 8 -20.36 21.01 22.65
N ASP A 9 -21.29 20.45 23.42
CA ASP A 9 -21.50 18.99 23.47
C ASP A 9 -21.92 18.43 22.11
N ARG A 10 -22.82 19.12 21.40
CA ARG A 10 -23.26 18.74 20.05
C ARG A 10 -22.14 18.85 19.00
N CYS A 11 -21.22 19.80 19.16
CA CYS A 11 -20.06 19.93 18.28
C CYS A 11 -19.06 18.79 18.50
N TYR A 12 -18.85 18.41 19.77
CA TYR A 12 -18.01 17.28 20.15
C TYR A 12 -18.57 15.95 19.63
N GLU A 13 -19.87 15.71 19.83
CA GLU A 13 -20.55 14.53 19.31
C GLU A 13 -20.52 14.46 17.79
N LYS A 14 -20.69 15.60 17.09
CA LYS A 14 -20.55 15.65 15.63
C LYS A 14 -19.13 15.28 15.19
N PHE A 15 -18.12 15.82 15.86
CA PHE A 15 -16.71 15.52 15.56
C PHE A 15 -16.38 14.03 15.78
N VAL A 16 -16.85 13.44 16.87
CA VAL A 16 -16.64 12.01 17.17
C VAL A 16 -17.35 11.11 16.15
N ASN A 17 -18.57 11.45 15.74
CA ASN A 17 -19.32 10.69 14.74
C ASN A 17 -18.69 10.77 13.34
N ASP A 18 -18.24 11.95 12.91
CA ASP A 18 -17.55 12.13 11.63
C ASP A 18 -16.24 11.31 11.57
N ALA A 19 -15.50 11.25 12.69
CA ALA A 19 -14.28 10.43 12.81
C ALA A 19 -14.57 8.91 12.84
N MET A 20 -15.63 8.47 13.53
CA MET A 20 -16.07 7.06 13.54
C MET A 20 -16.51 6.58 12.15
N VAL A 21 -17.18 7.42 11.38
CA VAL A 21 -17.58 7.12 9.99
C VAL A 21 -16.35 6.95 9.09
N ALA A 22 -15.30 7.75 9.27
CA ALA A 22 -14.05 7.60 8.52
C ALA A 22 -13.34 6.25 8.80
N LEU A 23 -13.36 5.77 10.04
CA LEU A 23 -12.79 4.47 10.42
C LEU A 23 -13.61 3.29 9.87
N THR A 24 -14.94 3.40 9.87
CA THR A 24 -15.85 2.30 9.46
C THR A 24 -15.98 2.15 7.94
N ASN A 25 -15.81 3.23 7.15
CA ASN A 25 -15.88 3.20 5.68
C ASN A 25 -14.77 2.39 4.99
N THR A 26 -13.67 2.08 5.69
CA THR A 26 -12.61 1.20 5.17
C THR A 26 -13.02 -0.27 5.08
N THR A 27 -14.18 -0.63 5.67
CA THR A 27 -14.67 -2.02 5.73
C THR A 27 -15.70 -2.37 4.64
N SER A 28 -15.66 -1.72 3.47
CA SER A 28 -16.26 -2.31 2.27
C SER A 28 -15.41 -3.51 1.82
N ILE A 29 -15.50 -4.59 2.61
CA ILE A 29 -14.89 -5.87 2.32
C ILE A 29 -15.70 -6.45 1.16
N ASN A 30 -15.36 -6.02 -0.05
CA ASN A 30 -15.57 -6.80 -1.25
C ASN A 30 -14.76 -8.08 -1.06
N ASN A 31 -15.36 -9.06 -0.36
CA ASN A 31 -14.77 -10.33 0.06
C ASN A 31 -14.66 -11.27 -1.15
N LYS A 32 -14.16 -10.74 -2.27
CA LYS A 32 -13.76 -11.51 -3.43
C LYS A 32 -12.59 -12.36 -2.96
N LYS A 33 -12.92 -13.61 -2.60
CA LYS A 33 -11.98 -14.64 -2.19
C LYS A 33 -10.82 -14.64 -3.19
N LYS A 34 -9.67 -14.11 -2.79
CA LYS A 34 -8.50 -14.05 -3.67
C LYS A 34 -8.06 -15.49 -3.97
N ARG A 35 -7.68 -15.74 -5.21
CA ARG A 35 -7.26 -17.07 -5.69
C ARG A 35 -5.92 -16.93 -6.38
N CYS A 36 -5.11 -17.98 -6.30
CA CYS A 36 -3.85 -18.06 -7.01
C CYS A 36 -4.11 -17.98 -8.52
N ARG A 37 -3.39 -17.11 -9.23
CA ARG A 37 -3.57 -16.92 -10.68
C ARG A 37 -3.28 -18.17 -11.52
N ILE A 38 -2.40 -19.07 -11.06
CA ILE A 38 -2.01 -20.28 -11.80
C ILE A 38 -2.90 -21.47 -11.49
N CYS A 39 -2.93 -21.87 -10.21
CA CYS A 39 -3.63 -23.09 -9.81
C CYS A 39 -5.07 -22.85 -9.40
N ASN A 40 -5.54 -21.60 -9.42
CA ASN A 40 -6.86 -21.19 -8.95
C ASN A 40 -7.18 -21.68 -7.53
N LYS A 41 -6.19 -22.04 -6.70
CA LYS A 41 -6.41 -22.38 -5.28
C LYS A 41 -6.82 -21.12 -4.53
N LYS A 42 -7.78 -21.22 -3.60
CA LYS A 42 -8.11 -20.11 -2.70
C LYS A 42 -6.86 -19.77 -1.89
N VAL A 43 -6.37 -18.53 -2.01
CA VAL A 43 -5.31 -18.04 -1.11
C VAL A 43 -5.99 -17.68 0.21
N GLY A 44 -5.37 -18.10 1.32
CA GLY A 44 -5.94 -17.95 2.66
C GLY A 44 -5.85 -16.52 3.16
N LEU A 45 -5.67 -16.36 4.47
CA LEU A 45 -5.36 -15.06 5.07
C LEU A 45 -4.01 -14.50 4.58
N ILE A 46 -3.06 -15.40 4.33
CA ILE A 46 -1.75 -15.08 3.78
C ILE A 46 -1.84 -15.15 2.26
N GLN A 47 -1.63 -14.01 1.61
CA GLN A 47 -1.57 -13.88 0.17
C GLN A 47 -0.18 -13.39 -0.24
N PHE A 48 0.36 -13.92 -1.33
CA PHE A 48 1.61 -13.44 -1.91
C PHE A 48 1.32 -12.64 -3.17
N GLU A 49 1.57 -11.34 -3.11
CA GLU A 49 1.47 -10.45 -4.26
C GLU A 49 2.82 -10.39 -4.97
N CYS A 50 2.82 -10.68 -6.27
CA CYS A 50 4.00 -10.50 -7.10
C CYS A 50 4.04 -9.07 -7.66
N ARG A 51 5.24 -8.60 -8.05
CA ARG A 51 5.41 -7.30 -8.74
C ARG A 51 4.64 -7.22 -10.06
N CYS A 52 4.19 -8.33 -10.64
CA CYS A 52 3.28 -8.33 -11.79
C CYS A 52 1.83 -7.95 -11.46
N GLY A 53 1.48 -7.80 -10.18
CA GLY A 53 0.13 -7.41 -9.73
C GLY A 53 -0.81 -8.58 -9.46
N ASP A 54 -0.41 -9.81 -9.77
CA ASP A 54 -1.19 -11.02 -9.49
C ASP A 54 -0.91 -11.59 -8.09
N VAL A 55 -1.87 -12.36 -7.58
CA VAL A 55 -1.81 -13.01 -6.27
C VAL A 55 -1.60 -14.51 -6.44
N PHE A 56 -0.71 -15.08 -5.63
CA PHE A 56 -0.30 -16.48 -5.70
C PHE A 56 -0.37 -17.18 -4.33
N CYS A 57 -0.45 -18.52 -4.37
CA CYS A 57 -0.28 -19.35 -3.19
C CYS A 57 1.21 -19.58 -2.89
N GLU A 58 1.52 -20.15 -1.73
CA GLU A 58 2.89 -20.45 -1.30
C GLU A 58 3.77 -21.13 -2.37
N ARG A 59 3.23 -22.16 -3.04
CA ARG A 59 3.94 -22.89 -4.10
C ARG A 59 4.23 -22.07 -5.36
N HIS A 60 3.44 -21.05 -5.65
CA HIS A 60 3.58 -20.24 -6.88
C HIS A 60 4.04 -18.82 -6.58
N ARG A 61 4.59 -18.61 -5.38
CA ARG A 61 5.07 -17.31 -4.91
C ARG A 61 6.21 -16.77 -5.77
N TYR A 62 7.09 -17.66 -6.23
CA TYR A 62 8.32 -17.25 -6.91
C TYR A 62 8.08 -16.99 -8.41
N PRO A 63 8.82 -16.03 -9.02
CA PRO A 63 8.67 -15.66 -10.42
C PRO A 63 8.82 -16.81 -11.43
N GLU A 64 9.68 -17.78 -11.13
CA GLU A 64 9.95 -18.95 -11.97
C GLU A 64 8.75 -19.91 -12.03
N GLU A 65 7.98 -20.00 -10.95
CA GLU A 65 6.80 -20.87 -10.85
C GLU A 65 5.62 -20.34 -11.66
N HIS A 66 5.63 -19.05 -12.01
CA HIS A 66 4.52 -18.38 -12.70
C HIS A 66 4.89 -17.67 -13.99
N ALA A 67 6.10 -17.90 -14.49
CA ALA A 67 6.62 -17.27 -15.69
C ALA A 67 6.35 -15.75 -15.67
N CYS A 68 6.77 -15.10 -14.59
CA CYS A 68 6.52 -13.67 -14.38
C CYS A 68 7.01 -12.85 -15.57
N LYS A 69 6.14 -11.99 -16.11
CA LYS A 69 6.46 -11.13 -17.27
C LYS A 69 7.29 -9.88 -16.89
N VAL A 70 7.57 -9.69 -15.61
CA VAL A 70 8.29 -8.52 -15.10
C VAL A 70 9.79 -8.72 -15.20
N ASN A 71 10.50 -7.74 -15.75
CA ASN A 71 11.95 -7.74 -15.86
C ASN A 71 12.62 -7.34 -14.54
N PHE A 72 12.80 -8.28 -13.62
CA PHE A 72 13.45 -8.02 -12.32
C PHE A 72 14.89 -7.49 -12.45
N LYS A 73 15.61 -7.89 -13.50
CA LYS A 73 16.98 -7.39 -13.78
C LYS A 73 16.99 -5.89 -14.06
N GLU A 74 16.02 -5.40 -14.82
CA GLU A 74 15.92 -3.99 -15.18
C GLU A 74 15.50 -3.16 -13.97
N ILE A 75 14.50 -3.63 -13.22
CA ILE A 75 14.07 -2.99 -11.97
C ILE A 75 15.24 -2.89 -11.00
N GLY A 76 15.99 -3.98 -10.79
CA GLY A 76 17.17 -3.96 -9.92
C GLY A 76 18.25 -2.97 -10.39
N ARG A 77 18.49 -2.87 -11.71
CA ARG A 77 19.40 -1.84 -12.25
C ARG A 77 18.91 -0.43 -12.01
N GLN A 78 17.62 -0.17 -12.24
CA GLN A 78 17.02 1.14 -12.01
C GLN A 78 17.10 1.52 -10.53
N GLU A 79 16.80 0.59 -9.63
CA GLU A 79 16.88 0.78 -8.19
C GLU A 79 18.32 1.12 -7.75
N LEU A 80 19.31 0.38 -8.26
CA LEU A 80 20.74 0.70 -8.05
C LEU A 80 21.14 2.06 -8.62
N ILE A 81 20.66 2.42 -9.81
CA ILE A 81 20.92 3.73 -10.41
C ILE A 81 20.32 4.84 -9.54
N LEU A 82 19.07 4.69 -9.09
CA LEU A 82 18.42 5.66 -8.22
C LEU A 82 19.14 5.81 -6.89
N GLU A 83 19.62 4.72 -6.30
CA GLU A 83 20.41 4.75 -5.06
C GLU A 83 21.73 5.49 -5.26
N LEU A 84 22.46 5.21 -6.35
CA LEU A 84 23.69 5.91 -6.69
C LEU A 84 23.43 7.41 -6.94
N VAL A 85 22.37 7.75 -7.68
CA VAL A 85 21.98 9.14 -7.94
C VAL A 85 21.66 9.83 -6.63
N SER A 86 20.88 9.23 -5.73
CA SER A 86 20.60 9.78 -4.40
C SER A 86 21.90 10.02 -3.61
N SER A 87 22.81 9.05 -3.60
CA SER A 87 24.11 9.18 -2.93
C SER A 87 24.98 10.29 -3.54
N TYR A 88 24.85 10.55 -4.84
CA TYR A 88 25.59 11.58 -5.56
C TYR A 88 24.96 12.97 -5.39
N THR A 89 23.64 13.10 -5.56
CA THR A 89 22.91 14.38 -5.48
C THR A 89 22.82 14.91 -4.06
N THR A 90 22.74 14.03 -3.05
CA THR A 90 22.81 14.45 -1.64
C THR A 90 24.21 14.94 -1.22
N ARG A 91 25.25 14.64 -2.00
CA ARG A 91 26.63 15.11 -1.78
C ARG A 91 27.03 16.25 -2.70
N TYR A 92 26.23 16.55 -3.70
CA TYR A 92 26.47 17.59 -4.69
C TYR A 92 25.40 18.66 -4.47
N ASP A 93 25.62 19.54 -3.49
CA ASP A 93 24.81 20.74 -3.28
C ASP A 93 25.35 21.89 -4.16
N PRO A 94 24.77 22.16 -5.35
CA PRO A 94 25.24 23.23 -6.23
C PRO A 94 25.06 24.63 -5.64
N ASP A 95 24.20 24.79 -4.62
CA ASP A 95 23.89 26.06 -3.96
C ASP A 95 24.64 26.28 -2.64
N SER A 96 25.62 25.44 -2.29
CA SER A 96 26.42 25.60 -1.06
C SER A 96 27.50 26.71 -1.15
N ARG A 97 27.50 27.50 -2.23
CA ARG A 97 28.47 28.57 -2.48
C ARG A 97 27.79 29.92 -2.74
N THR A 98 26.84 30.29 -1.87
CA THR A 98 26.42 31.68 -1.62
C THR A 98 26.01 31.84 -0.18
#